data_AF-A0A6B3I245-F1
#
_entry.id   AF-A0A6B3I245-F1
#
_cell.length_a   1.000
_cell.length_b   1.000
_cell.length_c   1.000
_cell.angle_alpha   90.00
_cell.angle_beta   90.00
_cell.angle_gamma   90.00
#
_symmetry.space_group_name_H-M   'P 1'
#
loop_
_entity.id
_entity.type
_entity.pdbx_description
1 polymer ?
#
loop_
_entity_poly.entity_id
_entity_poly.type
_entity_poly.pdbx_seq_one_letter_code
_entity_poly.pdbx_strand_id
1 'polypeptide(L)'
;YEVDRWVGNANGELFGWGTCAEATEKAQNACIKEHGIINSVIEYIDYDQMAAMQWTAAGILLAGTAILTAFVLWRVSRRPL
;
A
#
# COMPACT_ATOMS: atom_id res chain seq x y z
N TYR A 1 -1.42 7.32 13.63
CA TYR A 1 -0.72 6.66 12.53
C TYR A 1 0.08 7.74 11.85
N GLU A 2 1.40 7.79 12.09
CA GLU A 2 2.29 8.71 11.38
C GLU A 2 2.72 7.98 10.11
N VAL A 3 2.52 8.62 8.96
CA VAL A 3 2.90 8.05 7.67
C VAL A 3 4.42 8.18 7.55
N ASP A 4 5.12 7.06 7.37
CA ASP A 4 6.56 7.08 7.10
C ASP A 4 6.82 7.85 5.81
N ARG A 5 7.59 8.93 5.94
CA ARG A 5 7.84 9.87 4.86
C ARG A 5 9.24 9.63 4.34
N TRP A 6 9.34 9.36 3.05
CA TRP A 6 10.60 9.03 2.38
C TRP A 6 10.91 10.08 1.30
N VAL A 7 12.19 10.22 0.97
CA VAL A 7 12.67 11.05 -0.14
C VAL A 7 13.54 10.18 -1.04
N GLY A 8 13.33 10.28 -2.35
CA GLY A 8 13.93 9.39 -3.35
C GLY A 8 14.88 10.13 -4.29
N ASN A 9 15.92 9.43 -4.73
CA ASN A 9 16.80 9.90 -5.80
C ASN A 9 16.42 9.30 -7.17
N ALA A 10 17.06 9.80 -8.23
CA ALA A 10 16.80 9.36 -9.61
C ALA A 10 17.16 7.88 -9.87
N ASN A 11 17.94 7.27 -8.98
CA ASN A 11 18.38 5.87 -9.07
C ASN A 11 17.40 4.90 -8.38
N GLY A 12 16.36 5.42 -7.70
CA GLY A 12 15.38 4.62 -6.97
C GLY A 12 15.78 4.30 -5.53
N GLU A 13 16.82 4.94 -4.98
CA GLU A 13 17.19 4.81 -3.57
C GLU A 13 16.25 5.68 -2.71
N LEU A 14 15.80 5.13 -1.58
CA LEU A 14 14.90 5.79 -0.63
C LEU A 14 15.68 6.19 0.63
N PHE A 15 15.55 7.44 1.03
CA PHE A 15 16.11 8.01 2.26
C PHE A 15 14.97 8.46 3.17
N GLY A 16 15.16 8.39 4.48
CA GLY A 16 14.16 8.89 5.43
C GLY A 16 13.99 10.41 5.29
N TRP A 17 12.80 10.94 5.54
CA TRP A 17 12.54 12.39 5.45
C TRP A 17 13.49 13.24 6.32
N GLY A 18 14.00 12.68 7.41
CA GLY A 18 14.98 13.35 8.29
C GLY A 18 16.43 13.34 7.79
N THR A 19 16.77 12.60 6.74
CA THR A 19 18.17 12.41 6.31
C THR A 19 18.87 13.72 5.93
N CYS A 20 18.16 14.69 5.36
CA CYS A 20 18.69 16.02 5.06
C CYS A 20 18.03 17.14 5.89
N ALA A 21 17.57 16.84 7.11
CA ALA A 21 17.00 17.83 8.03
C ALA A 21 18.09 18.64 8.76
N GLU A 22 18.89 19.38 7.99
CA GLU A 22 19.99 20.18 8.51
C GLU A 22 19.54 21.52 9.09
N ALA A 23 20.29 22.05 10.06
CA ALA A 23 19.95 23.30 10.76
C ALA A 23 20.02 24.56 9.88
N THR A 24 20.63 24.48 8.70
CA THR A 24 20.75 25.62 7.77
C THR A 24 20.36 25.20 6.36
N GLU A 25 19.69 26.10 5.62
CA GLU A 25 19.26 25.84 4.24
C GLU A 25 20.42 25.47 3.32
N LYS A 26 21.62 26.02 3.55
CA LYS A 26 22.81 25.72 2.75
C LYS A 26 23.29 24.28 2.95
N ALA A 27 23.28 23.79 4.19
CA ALA A 27 23.66 22.41 4.50
C ALA A 27 22.61 21.42 4.00
N GLN A 28 21.32 21.77 4.14
CA GLN A 28 20.22 20.99 3.60
C GLN A 28 20.32 20.86 2.07
N ASN A 29 20.53 21.96 1.35
CA ASN A 29 20.67 21.94 -0.10
C ASN A 29 21.93 21.18 -0.58
N ALA A 30 23.01 21.21 0.22
CA ALA A 30 24.19 20.41 -0.05
C ALA A 30 23.89 18.91 0.07
N CYS A 31 23.22 18.48 1.15
CA CYS A 31 22.80 17.09 1.37
C CYS A 31 21.83 16.60 0.28
N ILE A 32 20.85 17.41 -0.10
CA ILE A 32 19.91 17.09 -1.20
C ILE A 32 20.65 16.87 -2.51
N LYS A 33 21.64 17.73 -2.81
CA LYS A 33 22.43 17.65 -4.04
C LYS A 33 23.39 16.47 -4.05
N GLU A 34 24.00 16.15 -2.91
CA GLU A 34 24.89 15.01 -2.73
C GLU A 34 24.16 13.69 -2.93
N HIS A 35 22.99 13.53 -2.30
CA HIS A 35 22.19 12.32 -2.43
C HIS A 35 21.33 12.27 -3.71
N GLY A 36 21.32 13.35 -4.50
CA GLY A 36 20.54 13.43 -5.74
C GLY A 36 19.03 13.31 -5.50
N ILE A 37 18.55 13.79 -4.36
CA ILE A 37 17.13 13.70 -3.97
C ILE A 37 16.31 14.59 -4.91
N ILE A 38 15.43 13.97 -5.69
CA ILE A 38 14.61 14.65 -6.69
C ILE A 38 13.12 14.61 -6.37
N ASN A 39 12.69 13.77 -5.42
CA ASN A 39 11.27 13.57 -5.15
C ASN A 39 10.99 13.22 -3.68
N SER A 40 9.79 13.57 -3.22
CA SER A 40 9.23 13.04 -1.97
C SER A 40 8.37 11.82 -2.29
N VAL A 41 8.68 10.68 -1.68
CA VAL A 41 7.91 9.43 -1.83
C VAL A 41 7.12 9.23 -0.54
N ILE A 42 5.79 9.30 -0.65
CA ILE A 42 4.90 8.92 0.45
C ILE A 42 4.50 7.48 0.19
N GLU A 43 5.10 6.55 0.92
CA GLU A 43 4.78 5.12 0.79
C GLU A 43 3.52 4.84 1.62
N TYR A 44 2.38 4.77 0.95
CA TYR A 44 1.08 4.73 1.62
C TYR A 44 0.76 3.36 2.23
N ILE A 45 1.30 2.28 1.66
CA ILE A 45 1.15 0.89 2.11
C ILE A 45 2.38 0.11 1.62
N ASP A 46 3.10 -0.51 2.55
CA ASP A 46 4.26 -1.35 2.25
C ASP A 46 3.82 -2.63 1.48
N TYR A 47 4.68 -3.13 0.58
CA TYR A 47 4.30 -4.17 -0.39
C TYR A 47 3.89 -5.50 0.27
N ASP A 48 4.40 -5.76 1.47
CA ASP A 48 4.07 -6.94 2.27
C ASP A 48 2.58 -6.98 2.67
N GLN A 49 1.94 -5.81 2.84
CA GLN A 49 0.54 -5.72 3.25
C GLN A 49 -0.44 -5.84 2.08
N MET A 50 0.01 -5.62 0.84
CA MET A 50 -0.85 -5.75 -0.34
C MET A 50 -1.35 -7.19 -0.54
N ALA A 51 -0.47 -8.18 -0.34
CA ALA A 51 -0.83 -9.58 -0.52
C ALA A 51 -1.92 -10.00 0.48
N ALA A 52 -1.76 -9.68 1.75
CA ALA A 52 -2.72 -10.02 2.79
C ALA A 52 -4.11 -9.41 2.51
N MET A 53 -4.15 -8.14 2.08
CA MET A 53 -5.39 -7.44 1.73
C MET A 53 -6.07 -8.05 0.49
N GLN A 54 -5.28 -8.40 -0.54
CA GLN A 54 -5.81 -9.03 -1.76
C GLN A 54 -6.40 -10.41 -1.48
N TRP A 55 -5.71 -11.25 -0.71
CA TRP A 55 -6.18 -12.60 -0.39
C TRP A 55 -7.38 -12.60 0.54
N THR A 56 -7.45 -11.68 1.50
CA THR A 56 -8.64 -11.52 2.35
C THR A 56 -9.86 -11.08 1.54
N ALA A 57 -9.70 -10.08 0.66
CA ALA A 57 -10.79 -9.64 -0.21
C ALA A 57 -11.26 -10.77 -1.15
N ALA A 58 -10.33 -11.49 -1.77
CA ALA A 58 -10.64 -12.65 -2.62
C ALA A 58 -11.39 -13.74 -1.84
N GLY A 59 -10.95 -14.04 -0.61
CA GLY A 59 -11.60 -15.02 0.27
C GLY A 59 -13.05 -14.65 0.61
N ILE A 60 -13.30 -13.38 0.94
CA ILE A 60 -14.66 -12.87 1.24
C ILE A 60 -15.58 -13.02 0.01
N LEU A 61 -15.10 -12.63 -1.17
CA LEU A 61 -15.87 -12.74 -2.42
C LEU A 61 -16.20 -14.18 -2.77
N LEU A 62 -15.23 -15.09 -2.61
CA LEU A 62 -15.45 -16.52 -2.82
C LEU A 62 -16.46 -17.10 -1.83
N ALA A 63 -16.33 -16.78 -0.53
CA ALA A 63 -17.27 -17.25 0.49
C ALA A 63 -18.69 -16.73 0.23
N GLY A 64 -18.83 -15.44 -0.11
CA GLY A 64 -20.13 -14.84 -0.45
C GLY A 64 -20.77 -15.50 -1.67
N THR A 65 -19.98 -15.79 -2.70
CA THR A 65 -20.45 -16.49 -3.90
C THR A 65 -20.95 -17.89 -3.56
N ALA A 66 -20.17 -18.67 -2.79
CA ALA A 66 -20.56 -20.02 -2.39
C ALA A 66 -21.86 -20.04 -1.58
N ILE A 67 -22.03 -19.09 -0.65
CA ILE A 67 -23.25 -18.94 0.15
C ILE A 67 -24.46 -18.65 -0.76
N LEU A 68 -24.32 -17.70 -1.68
CA LEU A 68 -25.39 -17.33 -2.60
C LEU A 68 -25.78 -18.50 -3.51
N THR A 69 -24.79 -19.21 -4.07
CA THR A 69 -25.05 -20.39 -4.91
C THR A 69 -25.77 -21.48 -4.13
N ALA A 70 -25.31 -21.80 -2.92
CA ALA A 70 -25.96 -22.79 -2.06
C ALA A 70 -27.40 -22.38 -1.71
N PHE A 71 -27.62 -21.11 -1.39
CA PHE A 71 -28.94 -20.57 -1.08
C PHE A 71 -29.90 -20.67 -2.27
N VAL A 72 -29.44 -20.32 -3.48
CA VAL A 72 -30.25 -20.43 -4.71
C VAL A 72 -30.64 -21.88 -4.98
N LEU A 73 -29.68 -22.82 -4.89
CA LEU A 73 -29.95 -24.25 -5.09
C LEU A 73 -30.95 -24.79 -4.05
N TRP A 74 -30.78 -24.41 -2.79
CA TRP A 74 -31.72 -24.77 -1.74
C TRP A 74 -33.12 -24.20 -1.99
N ARG A 75 -33.22 -22.93 -2.40
CA ARG A 75 -34.49 -22.27 -2.66
C ARG A 75 -35.24 -22.90 -3.83
N VAL A 76 -34.53 -23.24 -4.91
CA VAL A 76 -35.10 -23.87 -6.11
C VAL A 76 -35.52 -25.31 -5.82
N SER A 77 -34.69 -26.11 -5.16
CA SER A 77 -35.02 -27.50 -4.82
C SER A 77 -36.24 -27.63 -3.88
N ARG A 78 -36.57 -26.59 -3.11
CA ARG A 78 -37.75 -26.53 -2.24
C ARG A 78 -38.99 -25.91 -2.87
N ARG A 79 -38.95 -25.46 -4.13
CA ARG A 79 -40.16 -25.03 -4.84
C ARG A 79 -40.76 -26.23 -5.57
N PRO A 80 -41.98 -26.67 -5.22
CA PRO A 80 -42.67 -27.67 -6.02
C PRO A 80 -42.97 -27.08 -7.41
N LEU A 81 -42.77 -27.90 -8.45
CA LEU A 81 -43.12 -27.61 -9.85
C LEU A 81 -44.64 -27.56 -10.04
#